data_AF-R9GXZ8-F1
#
_entry.id   AF-R9GXZ8-F1
#
_cell.length_a   1.000
_cell.length_b   1.000
_cell.length_c   1.000
_cell.angle_alpha   90.00
_cell.angle_beta   90.00
_cell.angle_gamma   90.00
#
_symmetry.space_group_name_H-M   'P 1'
#
loop_
_entity.id
_entity.type
_entity.pdbx_description
1 polymer ?
#
loop_
_entity_poly.entity_id
_entity_poly.type
_entity_poly.pdbx_seq_one_letter_code
_entity_poly.pdbx_strand_id
1 'polypeptide(L)' 'MRNNTPANFAKALKMAKDYVDAHPRQVPLITINSWNEWTETSYLEPDNVYGYGYLDAVKRILVDDK' A
#
# COMPACT_ATOMS: atom_id res chain seq x y z
N MET A 1 5.70 -5.08 -14.76
CA MET A 1 4.70 -5.96 -14.10
C MET A 1 3.31 -5.70 -14.70
N ARG A 2 2.40 -6.68 -14.74
CA ARG A 2 0.99 -6.44 -15.12
C ARG A 2 0.19 -6.13 -13.86
N ASN A 3 -0.79 -5.22 -13.93
CA ASN A 3 -1.77 -4.92 -12.88
C ASN A 3 -1.24 -4.24 -11.59
N ASN A 4 -0.08 -3.57 -11.63
CA ASN A 4 0.27 -2.64 -10.56
C ASN A 4 -0.56 -1.35 -10.73
N THR A 5 -1.65 -1.27 -9.98
CA THR A 5 -2.56 -0.11 -9.95
C THR A 5 -2.84 0.25 -8.49
N PRO A 6 -3.22 1.52 -8.20
CA PRO A 6 -3.61 1.91 -6.84
C PRO A 6 -4.71 1.03 -6.23
N ALA A 7 -5.66 0.55 -7.04
CA ALA A 7 -6.74 -0.31 -6.57
C ALA A 7 -6.25 -1.70 -6.12
N ASN A 8 -5.34 -2.32 -6.89
CA ASN A 8 -4.77 -3.62 -6.52
C ASN A 8 -3.80 -3.49 -5.35
N PHE A 9 -3.05 -2.39 -5.29
CA PHE A 9 -2.22 -2.06 -4.14
C PHE A 9 -3.07 -1.90 -2.87
N ALA A 10 -4.18 -1.15 -2.92
CA ALA A 10 -5.10 -1.00 -1.78
C ALA A 10 -5.63 -2.36 -1.28
N LYS A 11 -5.97 -3.27 -2.21
CA LYS A 11 -6.41 -4.63 -1.85
C LYS A 11 -5.31 -5.40 -1.12
N ALA A 12 -4.08 -5.35 -1.61
CA ALA A 12 -2.94 -6.00 -0.95
C ALA A 12 -2.64 -5.38 0.42
N LEU A 13 -2.70 -4.05 0.54
CA LEU A 13 -2.51 -3.35 1.80
C LEU A 13 -3.58 -3.69 2.83
N LYS A 14 -4.84 -3.84 2.39
CA LYS A 14 -5.94 -4.28 3.26
C LYS A 14 -5.68 -5.69 3.79
N MET A 15 -5.24 -6.61 2.94
CA MET A 15 -4.86 -7.96 3.39
C MET A 15 -3.73 -7.94 4.42
N ALA A 16 -2.72 -7.08 4.23
CA ALA A 16 -1.64 -6.91 5.20
C ALA A 16 -2.14 -6.34 6.54
N LYS A 17 -3.03 -5.34 6.49
CA LYS A 17 -3.67 -4.77 7.68
C LYS A 17 -4.48 -5.84 8.43
N ASP A 18 -5.35 -6.55 7.74
CA ASP A 18 -6.20 -7.59 8.33
C ASP A 18 -5.35 -8.72 8.95
N TYR A 19 -4.23 -9.08 8.31
CA TYR A 19 -3.27 -10.02 8.89
C TYR A 19 -2.70 -9.48 10.20
N VAL A 20 -2.18 -8.26 10.21
CA VAL A 20 -1.59 -7.66 11.43
C VAL A 20 -2.63 -7.56 12.56
N ASP A 21 -3.85 -7.10 12.25
CA ASP A 21 -4.92 -6.97 13.24
C ASP A 21 -5.31 -8.34 13.86
N ALA A 22 -5.25 -9.42 13.07
CA ALA A 22 -5.53 -10.78 13.54
C ALA A 22 -4.41 -11.40 14.39
N HIS A 23 -3.23 -10.78 14.48
CA HIS A 23 -2.05 -11.31 15.19
C HIS A 23 -1.59 -10.38 16.33
N PRO A 24 -2.41 -10.14 17.38
CA PRO A 24 -2.13 -9.14 18.43
C PRO A 24 -0.92 -9.46 19.33
N ARG A 25 -0.34 -10.66 19.21
CA ARG A 25 0.90 -11.04 19.92
C ARG A 25 2.18 -10.60 19.19
N GLN A 26 2.07 -10.04 17.99
CA GLN A 26 3.18 -9.52 17.20
C GLN A 26 3.13 -8.00 17.16
N VAL A 27 4.27 -7.36 16.90
CA VAL A 27 4.31 -5.91 16.68
C VAL A 27 3.52 -5.59 15.41
N PRO A 28 2.57 -4.64 15.43
CA PRO A 28 1.74 -4.33 14.28
C PRO A 28 2.50 -3.45 13.28
N LEU A 29 3.45 -4.05 12.57
CA LEU A 29 4.32 -3.38 11.61
C LEU A 29 4.06 -3.90 10.19
N ILE A 30 3.89 -2.96 9.25
CA ILE A 30 3.82 -3.25 7.81
C ILE A 30 4.94 -2.46 7.14
N THR A 31 5.73 -3.13 6.30
CA THR A 31 6.74 -2.50 5.44
C THR A 31 6.24 -2.43 4.01
N ILE A 32 6.38 -1.27 3.37
CA ILE A 32 6.02 -1.07 1.96
C ILE A 32 7.31 -0.89 1.16
N ASN A 33 7.52 -1.75 0.17
CA ASN A 33 8.53 -1.57 -0.86
C ASN A 33 7.85 -0.86 -2.04
N SER A 34 8.32 0.31 -2.50
CA SER A 34 9.28 1.23 -1.86
C SER A 34 8.77 2.65 -2.06
N TRP A 35 9.50 3.66 -1.58
CA TRP A 35 9.16 5.03 -1.94
C TRP A 35 9.32 5.27 -3.45
N ASN A 36 10.46 4.91 -4.04
CA ASN A 36 10.85 5.37 -5.38
C ASN A 36 11.68 4.35 -6.20
N GLU A 37 11.40 3.06 -6.13
CA GLU A 37 12.01 2.05 -7.00
C GLU A 37 11.27 1.99 -8.35
N TRP A 38 11.63 2.92 -9.22
CA TRP A 38 11.01 3.09 -10.52
C TRP A 38 11.35 1.96 -11.51
N THR A 39 12.55 1.40 -11.46
CA THR A 39 13.01 0.42 -12.46
C THR A 39 12.25 -0.90 -12.35
N GLU A 40 11.83 -1.25 -11.14
CA GLU A 40 11.04 -2.44 -10.85
C GLU A 40 9.53 -2.16 -10.79
N THR A 41 9.10 -0.93 -11.12
CA THR A 41 7.71 -0.48 -10.99
C THR A 41 7.15 -0.63 -9.57
N SER A 42 8.01 -0.48 -8.55
CA SER A 42 7.70 -0.67 -7.13
C SER A 42 7.85 0.67 -6.38
N TYR A 43 7.10 1.68 -6.82
CA TYR A 43 7.13 3.03 -6.26
C TYR A 43 5.80 3.39 -5.59
N LEU A 44 5.90 4.22 -4.55
CA LEU A 44 4.79 4.86 -3.85
C LEU A 44 4.76 6.37 -4.14
N GLU A 45 5.89 6.92 -4.58
CA GLU A 45 6.07 8.31 -5.00
C GLU A 45 5.00 8.71 -6.02
N PRO A 46 4.38 9.91 -5.88
CA PRO A 46 3.42 10.40 -6.85
C PRO A 46 4.00 10.47 -8.26
N ASP A 47 3.21 10.06 -9.24
CA ASP A 47 3.62 9.98 -10.65
C ASP A 47 2.72 10.87 -11.54
N ASN A 48 2.88 10.76 -12.86
CA ASN A 48 2.02 11.43 -13.84
C ASN A 48 0.87 10.55 -14.38
N VAL A 49 0.72 9.32 -13.91
CA VAL A 49 -0.29 8.35 -14.38
C VAL A 49 -1.46 8.24 -13.39
N TYR A 50 -1.13 8.04 -12.12
CA TYR A 50 -2.02 7.89 -10.98
C TYR A 50 -1.92 9.04 -9.98
N GLY A 51 -0.93 9.93 -10.10
CA GLY A 51 -0.74 11.05 -9.17
C GLY A 51 -0.55 10.55 -7.75
N TYR A 52 -1.39 11.01 -6.83
CA TYR A 52 -1.39 10.58 -5.42
C TYR A 52 -2.08 9.23 -5.18
N GLY A 53 -2.56 8.54 -6.21
CA GLY A 53 -3.44 7.38 -6.06
C GLY A 53 -2.93 6.29 -5.10
N TYR A 54 -1.63 6.02 -5.07
CA TYR A 54 -1.03 5.08 -4.12
C TYR A 54 -1.03 5.60 -2.68
N LEU A 55 -0.71 6.88 -2.45
CA LEU A 55 -0.78 7.49 -1.12
C LEU A 55 -2.21 7.63 -0.62
N ASP A 56 -3.16 7.94 -1.50
CA ASP A 56 -4.58 7.95 -1.17
C ASP A 56 -5.07 6.55 -0.77
N ALA A 57 -4.59 5.50 -1.44
CA ALA A 57 -4.85 4.13 -1.03
C ALA A 57 -4.28 3.81 0.36
N VAL A 58 -3.06 4.26 0.68
CA VAL A 58 -2.48 4.11 2.03
C VAL A 58 -3.36 4.79 3.08
N LYS A 59 -3.70 6.07 2.86
CA LYS A 59 -4.55 6.84 3.77
C LYS A 59 -5.90 6.16 3.98
N ARG A 60 -6.55 5.74 2.90
CA ARG A 60 -7.85 5.08 2.95
C ARG A 60 -7.80 3.84 3.84
N ILE A 61 -6.80 2.99 3.70
CA ILE A 61 -6.73 1.70 4.42
C ILE A 61 -6.20 1.83 5.85
N LEU A 62 -5.23 2.71 6.10
CA LEU A 62 -4.55 2.77 7.40
C LEU A 62 -5.05 3.90 8.31
N VAL A 63 -5.73 4.91 7.76
CA VAL A 63 -6.20 6.09 8.51
C VAL A 63 -7.72 6.17 8.53
N ASP A 64 -8.36 6.02 7.36
CA ASP A 64 -9.80 6.27 7.22
C ASP A 64 -10.67 5.02 7.49
N ASP A 65 -10.18 3.82 7.17
CA ASP A 65 -10.84 2.52 7.43
C ASP A 65 -10.69 2.13 8.92
N LYS A 66 -11.67 2.52 9.73
CA LYS A 66 -11.77 2.18 11.17
C LYS A 66 -12.63 0.96 11.42
#